data_AF-A0A164DE07-F1
#
_entry.id   AF-A0A164DE07-F1
#
_cell.length_a   1.000
_cell.length_b   1.000
_cell.length_c   1.000
_cell.angle_alpha   90.00
_cell.angle_beta   90.00
_cell.angle_gamma   90.00
#
_symmetry.space_group_name_H-M   'P 1'
#
loop_
_entity.id
_entity.type
_entity.pdbx_description
1 polymer ?
#
loop_
_entity_poly.entity_id
_entity_poly.type
_entity_poly.pdbx_seq_one_letter_code
_entity_poly.pdbx_strand_id
1 'polypeptide(L)'
;LERGKRVPKGDGTVQIYPLVNPLPPCRTHASTLALATDAINNPRVNHIMGVKGPSILFLLPGFNLITGLIPDYMHCLLLGVVYQFLDLWLNTVGKAYYIKKASFIDEILLNIFPPNEIRRTPRSVEQISLWKASELRNWLLFYSPVVLYFLLPCKYYQHWLLLVNAFRILLKKEISQSEIQSAKILIHKFISEIPHLYGEEQCTYNVHVLQHIPDSVNNWGAPWASSSFLYEDLGRILKSFFHGTTYLGEQIFNSF
;
A
#
# COMPACT_ATOMS: atom_id res chain seq x y z
N LEU A 1 18.02 11.00 5.54
CA LEU A 1 17.59 9.62 5.29
C LEU A 1 16.96 9.06 6.55
N GLU A 2 15.70 8.63 6.48
CA GLU A 2 15.02 8.02 7.63
C GLU A 2 15.59 6.61 7.89
N ARG A 3 16.01 6.33 9.14
CA ARG A 3 16.51 5.00 9.55
C ARG A 3 15.38 4.04 9.94
N GLY A 4 14.21 4.59 10.28
CA GLY A 4 13.17 3.86 11.02
C GLY A 4 13.64 3.42 12.40
N LYS A 5 12.75 2.78 13.16
CA LYS A 5 12.98 2.29 14.52
C LYS A 5 12.40 0.89 14.65
N ARG A 6 13.03 -0.01 15.42
CA ARG A 6 12.41 -1.28 15.80
C ARG A 6 11.62 -1.10 17.09
N VAL A 7 10.37 -1.57 17.09
CA VAL A 7 9.50 -1.58 18.26
C VAL A 7 8.88 -2.96 18.48
N PRO A 8 8.52 -3.32 19.73
CA PRO A 8 7.76 -4.53 20.01
C PRO A 8 6.37 -4.51 19.32
N LYS A 9 5.93 -5.64 18.77
CA LYS A 9 4.57 -5.83 18.24
C LYS A 9 4.18 -7.31 18.37
N GLY A 10 3.20 -7.59 19.22
CA GLY A 10 2.89 -8.96 19.65
C GLY A 10 4.13 -9.60 20.29
N ASP A 11 4.41 -10.85 19.93
CA ASP A 11 5.59 -11.59 20.41
C ASP A 11 6.88 -11.26 19.65
N GLY A 12 6.80 -10.39 18.63
CA GLY A 12 7.90 -10.04 17.74
C GLY A 12 8.33 -8.58 17.83
N THR A 13 9.18 -8.19 16.88
CA THR A 13 9.54 -6.78 16.65
C THR A 13 9.22 -6.39 15.22
N VAL A 14 8.81 -5.15 15.02
CA VAL A 14 8.52 -4.57 13.71
C VAL A 14 9.38 -3.33 13.48
N GLN A 15 9.85 -3.16 12.25
CA GLN A 15 10.48 -1.91 11.82
C GLN A 15 9.39 -0.91 11.46
N ILE A 16 9.41 0.25 12.10
CA ILE A 16 8.47 1.35 11.87
C ILE A 16 9.18 2.59 11.35
N TYR A 17 8.38 3.44 10.73
CA TYR A 17 8.79 4.70 10.11
C TYR A 17 7.76 5.79 10.44
N PRO A 18 7.71 6.26 11.70
CA PRO A 18 6.83 7.36 12.08
C PRO A 18 7.19 8.63 11.31
N LEU A 19 6.19 9.45 10.99
CA LEU A 19 6.44 10.74 10.35
C LEU A 19 7.27 11.63 11.27
N VAL A 20 8.42 12.10 10.79
CA VAL A 20 9.30 13.02 11.53
C VAL A 20 9.20 14.45 10.99
N ASN A 21 9.36 15.43 11.88
CA ASN A 21 9.37 16.85 11.52
C ASN A 21 10.63 17.53 12.10
N PRO A 22 11.49 18.17 11.28
CA PRO A 22 11.40 18.31 9.83
C PRO A 22 11.54 16.97 9.09
N LEU A 23 10.93 16.89 7.90
CA LEU A 23 11.07 15.71 7.04
C LEU A 23 12.54 15.48 6.70
N PRO A 24 13.00 14.21 6.66
CA PRO A 24 14.38 13.91 6.33
C PRO A 24 14.64 14.23 4.85
N PRO A 25 15.89 14.53 4.47
CA PRO A 25 16.21 14.80 3.07
C PRO A 25 15.90 13.58 2.20
N CYS A 26 15.27 13.82 1.05
CA CYS A 26 14.95 12.82 0.04
C CYS A 26 16.22 12.15 -0.49
N ARG A 27 16.10 10.88 -0.87
CA ARG A 27 17.16 10.18 -1.59
C ARG A 27 17.34 10.80 -2.97
N THR A 28 18.58 10.82 -3.43
CA THR A 28 18.92 11.10 -4.84
C THR A 28 19.52 9.85 -5.48
N HIS A 29 19.52 9.79 -6.81
CA HIS A 29 20.17 8.74 -7.58
C HIS A 29 21.65 8.56 -7.15
N ALA A 30 22.40 9.66 -7.09
CA ALA A 30 23.80 9.67 -6.67
C ALA A 30 23.98 9.19 -5.22
N SER A 31 23.15 9.65 -4.28
CA SER A 31 23.25 9.18 -2.88
C SER A 31 22.96 7.69 -2.74
N THR A 32 22.07 7.15 -3.59
CA THR A 32 21.70 5.73 -3.56
C THR A 32 22.78 4.87 -4.18
N LEU A 33 23.44 5.37 -5.23
CA LEU A 33 24.63 4.74 -5.81
C LEU A 33 25.77 4.67 -4.78
N ALA A 34 26.04 5.78 -4.07
CA ALA A 34 27.06 5.79 -3.03
C ALA A 34 26.76 4.75 -1.93
N LEU A 35 25.53 4.70 -1.42
CA LEU A 35 25.11 3.70 -0.44
C LEU A 35 25.25 2.25 -0.96
N ALA A 36 24.96 2.03 -2.24
CA ALA A 36 25.09 0.74 -2.90
C ALA A 36 26.56 0.30 -3.04
N THR A 37 27.44 1.22 -3.43
CA THR A 37 28.88 1.00 -3.52
C THR A 37 29.47 0.70 -2.14
N ASP A 38 29.10 1.47 -1.12
CA ASP A 38 29.55 1.27 0.25
C ASP A 38 29.08 -0.09 0.81
N ALA A 39 27.86 -0.53 0.47
CA ALA A 39 27.32 -1.81 0.93
C ALA A 39 28.10 -3.01 0.35
N ILE A 40 28.51 -2.95 -0.92
CA ILE A 40 29.38 -4.00 -1.51
C ILE A 40 30.78 -3.98 -0.90
N ASN A 41 31.33 -2.78 -0.65
CA ASN A 41 32.69 -2.63 -0.14
C ASN A 41 32.83 -3.02 1.34
N ASN A 42 31.72 -3.18 2.07
CA ASN A 42 31.71 -3.56 3.47
C ASN A 42 31.03 -4.94 3.68
N PRO A 43 31.76 -6.06 3.51
CA PRO A 43 31.20 -7.41 3.60
C PRO A 43 30.69 -7.78 5.00
N ARG A 44 30.93 -6.95 6.03
CA ARG A 44 30.40 -7.16 7.39
C ARG A 44 28.98 -6.65 7.57
N VAL A 45 28.44 -5.91 6.60
CA VAL A 45 27.12 -5.28 6.69
C VAL A 45 26.22 -5.76 5.56
N ASN A 46 25.04 -6.30 5.88
CA ASN A 46 24.11 -6.83 4.88
C ASN A 46 23.40 -5.74 4.04
N HIS A 47 23.34 -4.51 4.55
CA HIS A 47 22.81 -3.35 3.83
C HIS A 47 23.25 -2.04 4.51
N ILE A 48 23.33 -0.94 3.76
CA ILE A 48 23.48 0.40 4.33
C ILE A 48 22.18 1.16 4.08
N MET A 49 21.49 1.54 5.15
CA MET A 49 20.20 2.26 5.07
C MET A 49 19.15 1.54 4.20
N GLY A 50 19.13 0.20 4.23
CA GLY A 50 18.27 -0.65 3.42
C GLY A 50 18.74 -0.91 1.99
N VAL A 51 19.85 -0.28 1.55
CA VAL A 51 20.47 -0.55 0.24
C VAL A 51 21.45 -1.71 0.37
N LYS A 52 21.18 -2.81 -0.34
CA LYS A 52 22.01 -4.03 -0.29
C LYS A 52 23.20 -4.01 -1.26
N GLY A 53 23.12 -3.19 -2.30
CA GLY A 53 24.10 -3.13 -3.38
C GLY A 53 23.52 -2.48 -4.63
N PRO A 54 24.31 -2.37 -5.70
CA PRO A 54 23.88 -1.80 -6.97
C PRO A 54 22.88 -2.73 -7.66
N SER A 55 21.79 -2.14 -8.15
CA SER A 55 20.88 -2.77 -9.10
C SER A 55 21.43 -2.69 -10.52
N ILE A 56 21.11 -3.68 -11.37
CA ILE A 56 21.41 -3.63 -12.81
C ILE A 56 20.85 -2.37 -13.49
N LEU A 57 19.76 -1.82 -12.92
CA LEU A 57 19.12 -0.61 -13.40
C LEU A 57 20.00 0.65 -13.28
N PHE A 58 21.08 0.63 -12.49
CA PHE A 58 22.08 1.72 -12.50
C PHE A 58 22.80 1.83 -13.85
N LEU A 59 22.83 0.75 -14.65
CA LEU A 59 23.50 0.74 -15.95
C LEU A 59 22.64 1.33 -17.07
N LEU A 60 21.34 1.58 -16.83
CA LEU A 60 20.43 2.12 -17.84
C LEU A 60 20.68 3.63 -18.01
N PRO A 61 21.18 4.09 -19.18
CA PRO A 61 21.46 5.49 -19.39
C PRO A 61 20.19 6.34 -19.25
N GLY A 62 20.27 7.42 -18.47
CA GLY A 62 19.14 8.34 -18.24
C GLY A 62 18.07 7.83 -17.26
N PHE A 63 18.18 6.61 -16.72
CA PHE A 63 17.21 6.08 -15.76
C PHE A 63 17.51 6.54 -14.34
N ASN A 64 16.60 7.31 -13.75
CA ASN A 64 16.71 7.72 -12.35
C ASN A 64 16.01 6.71 -11.44
N LEU A 65 16.78 5.90 -10.71
CA LEU A 65 16.24 4.91 -9.75
C LEU A 65 15.32 5.44 -8.66
N ILE A 66 15.43 6.70 -8.24
CA ILE A 66 14.57 7.24 -7.19
C ILE A 66 13.23 7.67 -7.75
N THR A 67 13.23 8.41 -8.84
CA THR A 67 11.98 8.91 -9.43
C THR A 67 11.36 7.90 -10.37
N GLY A 68 12.12 6.95 -10.92
CA GLY A 68 11.68 5.97 -11.90
C GLY A 68 11.21 4.63 -11.35
N LEU A 69 11.33 4.40 -10.04
CA LEU A 69 10.71 3.25 -9.38
C LEU A 69 9.46 3.72 -8.63
N ILE A 70 8.31 3.30 -9.13
CA ILE A 70 7.01 3.75 -8.63
C ILE A 70 6.55 2.81 -7.53
N PRO A 71 6.12 3.32 -6.35
CA PRO A 71 5.43 2.51 -5.37
C PRO A 71 4.11 2.00 -5.94
N ASP A 72 3.97 0.68 -6.04
CA ASP A 72 2.74 0.08 -6.54
C ASP A 72 1.62 0.20 -5.51
N TYR A 73 0.55 0.91 -5.88
CA TYR A 73 -0.57 1.14 -4.97
C TYR A 73 -1.35 -0.16 -4.67
N MET A 74 -1.33 -1.16 -5.55
CA MET A 74 -2.02 -2.42 -5.29
C MET A 74 -1.42 -3.13 -4.07
N HIS A 75 -0.10 -3.29 -4.03
CA HIS A 75 0.58 -3.90 -2.89
C HIS A 75 0.70 -2.96 -1.69
N CYS A 76 1.19 -1.73 -1.90
CA CYS A 76 1.50 -0.84 -0.78
C CYS A 76 0.24 -0.30 -0.10
N LEU A 77 -0.76 0.16 -0.87
CA LEU A 77 -1.98 0.70 -0.30
C LEU A 77 -3.00 -0.40 -0.01
N LEU A 78 -3.42 -1.17 -1.01
CA LEU A 78 -4.58 -2.06 -0.86
C LEU A 78 -4.24 -3.28 0.01
N LEU A 79 -3.30 -4.11 -0.44
CA LEU A 79 -2.88 -5.30 0.33
C LEU A 79 -2.06 -4.94 1.58
N GLY A 80 -1.48 -3.74 1.60
CA GLY A 80 -0.70 -3.23 2.73
C GLY A 80 -1.55 -2.48 3.75
N VAL A 81 -1.81 -1.20 3.49
CA VAL A 81 -2.45 -0.29 4.45
C VAL A 81 -3.93 -0.61 4.67
N VAL A 82 -4.72 -0.81 3.61
CA VAL A 82 -6.16 -1.07 3.76
C VAL A 82 -6.38 -2.37 4.53
N TYR A 83 -5.64 -3.43 4.17
CA TYR A 83 -5.67 -4.69 4.92
C TYR A 83 -5.25 -4.50 6.39
N GLN A 84 -4.15 -3.78 6.65
CA GLN A 84 -3.68 -3.51 8.01
C GLN A 84 -4.77 -2.84 8.88
N PHE A 85 -5.49 -1.85 8.35
CA PHE A 85 -6.52 -1.15 9.12
C PHE A 85 -7.77 -1.99 9.35
N LEU A 86 -8.17 -2.79 8.37
CA LEU A 86 -9.23 -3.77 8.57
C LEU A 86 -8.87 -4.78 9.66
N ASP A 87 -7.65 -5.33 9.62
CA ASP A 87 -7.15 -6.25 10.66
C ASP A 87 -7.17 -5.60 12.05
N LEU A 88 -6.76 -4.32 12.14
CA LEU A 88 -6.85 -3.55 13.38
C LEU A 88 -8.28 -3.48 13.91
N TRP A 89 -9.26 -3.14 13.06
CA TRP A 89 -10.64 -2.99 13.52
C TRP A 89 -11.32 -4.32 13.85
N LEU A 90 -10.94 -5.41 13.19
CA LEU A 90 -11.60 -6.70 13.29
C LEU A 90 -10.96 -7.66 14.30
N ASN A 91 -9.65 -7.53 14.57
CA ASN A 91 -8.90 -8.54 15.34
C ASN A 91 -8.25 -8.02 16.63
N THR A 92 -8.34 -6.72 16.96
CA THR A 92 -7.74 -6.16 18.19
C THR A 92 -8.72 -5.97 19.34
N VAL A 93 -9.24 -7.09 19.86
CA VAL A 93 -10.24 -7.09 20.94
C VAL A 93 -9.83 -6.19 22.11
N GLY A 94 -10.77 -5.35 22.56
CA GLY A 94 -10.59 -4.46 23.71
C GLY A 94 -9.95 -3.10 23.39
N LYS A 95 -9.50 -2.87 22.14
CA LYS A 95 -9.07 -1.54 21.70
C LYS A 95 -10.27 -0.63 21.42
N ALA A 96 -10.07 0.68 21.55
CA ALA A 96 -11.15 1.66 21.35
C ALA A 96 -11.68 1.72 19.89
N TYR A 97 -10.90 1.25 18.93
CA TYR A 97 -11.27 1.15 17.50
C TYR A 97 -11.72 -0.26 17.10
N TYR A 98 -11.86 -1.19 18.05
CA TYR A 98 -12.30 -2.54 17.79
C TYR A 98 -13.80 -2.59 17.48
N ILE A 99 -14.17 -3.21 16.36
CA ILE A 99 -15.55 -3.41 15.93
C ILE A 99 -16.05 -4.74 16.50
N LYS A 100 -16.82 -4.66 17.59
CA LYS A 100 -17.35 -5.85 18.30
C LYS A 100 -18.36 -6.67 17.47
N LYS A 101 -19.15 -6.02 16.62
CA LYS A 101 -20.22 -6.64 15.82
C LYS A 101 -19.82 -6.68 14.35
N ALA A 102 -18.81 -7.49 14.02
CA ALA A 102 -18.39 -7.70 12.63
C ALA A 102 -19.54 -8.20 11.74
N SER A 103 -20.50 -8.95 12.31
CA SER A 103 -21.73 -9.37 11.60
C SER A 103 -22.56 -8.21 11.05
N PHE A 104 -22.51 -7.02 11.67
CA PHE A 104 -23.19 -5.84 11.15
C PHE A 104 -22.50 -5.27 9.91
N ILE A 105 -21.18 -5.47 9.79
CA ILE A 105 -20.48 -5.15 8.54
C ILE A 105 -21.05 -6.02 7.43
N ASP A 106 -21.15 -7.33 7.64
CA ASP A 106 -21.67 -8.25 6.64
C ASP A 106 -23.13 -7.96 6.28
N GLU A 107 -23.96 -7.61 7.26
CA GLU A 107 -25.35 -7.21 7.00
C GLU A 107 -25.44 -6.02 6.04
N ILE A 108 -24.61 -5.00 6.21
CA ILE A 108 -24.58 -3.87 5.29
C ILE A 108 -23.92 -4.28 3.96
N LEU A 109 -22.74 -4.88 4.04
CA LEU A 109 -21.84 -5.12 2.93
C LEU A 109 -22.43 -6.10 1.91
N LEU A 110 -23.07 -7.18 2.36
CA LEU A 110 -23.68 -8.18 1.49
C LEU A 110 -24.98 -7.70 0.83
N ASN A 111 -25.61 -6.67 1.38
CA ASN A 111 -26.78 -6.01 0.78
C ASN A 111 -26.41 -4.91 -0.23
N ILE A 112 -25.13 -4.62 -0.41
CA ILE A 112 -24.68 -3.66 -1.43
C ILE A 112 -24.70 -4.35 -2.79
N PHE A 113 -25.52 -3.81 -3.70
CA PHE A 113 -25.49 -4.16 -5.11
C PHE A 113 -24.49 -3.27 -5.85
N PRO A 114 -23.33 -3.82 -6.24
CA PRO A 114 -22.36 -3.02 -6.98
C PRO A 114 -22.87 -2.72 -8.39
N PRO A 115 -22.48 -1.58 -8.99
CA PRO A 115 -22.77 -1.30 -10.39
C PRO A 115 -21.99 -2.27 -11.30
N ASN A 116 -22.44 -2.43 -12.55
CA ASN A 116 -21.92 -3.44 -13.49
C ASN A 116 -20.40 -3.38 -13.73
N GLU A 117 -19.77 -2.22 -13.51
CA GLU A 117 -18.32 -2.01 -13.61
C GLU A 117 -17.54 -2.77 -12.54
N ILE A 118 -18.17 -3.08 -11.41
CA ILE A 118 -17.59 -3.86 -10.31
C ILE A 118 -18.02 -5.32 -10.50
N ARG A 119 -17.11 -6.11 -11.08
CA ARG A 119 -17.35 -7.51 -11.45
C ARG A 119 -17.57 -8.48 -10.28
N ARG A 120 -17.33 -8.04 -9.03
CA ARG A 120 -17.42 -8.92 -7.85
C ARG A 120 -18.29 -8.31 -6.78
N THR A 121 -19.25 -9.11 -6.34
CA THR A 121 -20.02 -8.81 -5.14
C THR A 121 -19.11 -8.80 -3.92
N PRO A 122 -19.44 -7.98 -2.90
CA PRO A 122 -18.72 -8.01 -1.64
C PRO A 122 -18.78 -9.40 -1.00
N ARG A 123 -17.66 -9.83 -0.40
CA ARG A 123 -17.58 -11.05 0.42
C ARG A 123 -17.66 -10.69 1.89
N SER A 124 -17.97 -11.68 2.73
CA SER A 124 -17.94 -11.52 4.17
C SER A 124 -16.57 -11.06 4.67
N VAL A 125 -16.55 -10.22 5.70
CA VAL A 125 -15.33 -9.79 6.38
C VAL A 125 -14.66 -10.91 7.18
N GLU A 126 -15.36 -12.00 7.49
CA GLU A 126 -14.74 -13.21 8.07
C GLU A 126 -13.71 -13.83 7.11
N GLN A 127 -13.90 -13.61 5.80
CA GLN A 127 -13.01 -14.10 4.75
C GLN A 127 -12.00 -13.05 4.29
N ILE A 128 -11.72 -12.02 5.10
CA ILE A 128 -10.87 -10.89 4.70
C ILE A 128 -9.48 -11.31 4.22
N SER A 129 -8.91 -12.37 4.81
CA SER A 129 -7.62 -12.94 4.38
C SER A 129 -7.62 -13.44 2.93
N LEU A 130 -8.80 -13.70 2.37
CA LEU A 130 -9.00 -14.16 0.99
C LEU A 130 -9.40 -13.03 0.04
N TRP A 131 -9.60 -11.80 0.53
CA TRP A 131 -9.99 -10.67 -0.31
C TRP A 131 -8.89 -10.31 -1.29
N LYS A 132 -9.24 -10.14 -2.57
CA LYS A 132 -8.27 -9.69 -3.57
C LYS A 132 -8.09 -8.17 -3.47
N ALA A 133 -7.00 -7.65 -4.02
CA ALA A 133 -6.74 -6.22 -4.06
C ALA A 133 -7.90 -5.41 -4.67
N SER A 134 -8.59 -5.93 -5.69
CA SER A 134 -9.75 -5.25 -6.28
C SER A 134 -10.93 -5.09 -5.31
N GLU A 135 -11.12 -6.03 -4.38
CA GLU A 135 -12.15 -5.95 -3.34
C GLU A 135 -11.75 -4.95 -2.25
N LEU A 136 -10.47 -4.95 -1.86
CA LEU A 136 -9.92 -3.93 -0.96
C LEU A 136 -9.99 -2.52 -1.55
N ARG A 137 -9.84 -2.37 -2.87
CA ARG A 137 -10.08 -1.10 -3.58
C ARG A 137 -11.52 -0.64 -3.42
N ASN A 138 -12.48 -1.53 -3.66
CA ASN A 138 -13.91 -1.19 -3.55
C ASN A 138 -14.28 -0.86 -2.10
N TRP A 139 -13.73 -1.62 -1.15
CA TRP A 139 -13.84 -1.33 0.26
C TRP A 139 -13.33 0.08 0.60
N LEU A 140 -12.10 0.42 0.21
CA LEU A 140 -11.52 1.73 0.47
C LEU A 140 -12.38 2.86 -0.10
N LEU A 141 -12.78 2.77 -1.37
CA LEU A 141 -13.38 3.90 -2.08
C LEU A 141 -14.89 4.05 -1.87
N PHE A 142 -15.61 2.94 -1.72
CA PHE A 142 -17.08 2.94 -1.78
C PHE A 142 -17.74 2.42 -0.51
N TYR A 143 -17.29 1.30 0.04
CA TYR A 143 -18.02 0.63 1.12
C TYR A 143 -17.64 1.16 2.50
N SER A 144 -16.33 1.30 2.78
CA SER A 144 -15.84 1.72 4.09
C SER A 144 -16.38 3.08 4.56
N PRO A 145 -16.61 4.11 3.72
CA PRO A 145 -17.17 5.38 4.20
C PRO A 145 -18.60 5.24 4.72
N VAL A 146 -19.39 4.31 4.16
CA VAL A 146 -20.77 4.07 4.57
C VAL A 146 -20.83 3.12 5.76
N VAL A 147 -20.11 1.99 5.64
CA VAL A 147 -20.11 0.93 6.65
C VAL A 147 -19.51 1.42 7.99
N LEU A 148 -18.37 2.11 7.93
CA LEU A 148 -17.65 2.49 9.15
C LEU A 148 -18.29 3.66 9.90
N TYR A 149 -19.16 4.43 9.24
CA TYR A 149 -19.82 5.59 9.86
C TYR A 149 -20.61 5.21 11.11
N PHE A 150 -21.25 4.04 11.10
CA PHE A 150 -22.06 3.54 12.22
C PHE A 150 -21.28 2.66 13.21
N LEU A 151 -20.03 2.31 12.89
CA LEU A 151 -19.28 1.27 13.59
C LEU A 151 -18.04 1.77 14.32
N LEU A 152 -17.35 2.78 13.76
CA LEU A 152 -16.16 3.36 14.37
C LEU A 152 -16.51 4.62 15.17
N PRO A 153 -15.87 4.85 16.33
CA PRO A 153 -15.93 6.15 16.97
C PRO A 153 -15.47 7.27 16.04
N CYS A 154 -16.10 8.45 16.15
CA CYS A 154 -15.95 9.57 15.23
C CYS A 154 -14.48 9.90 14.88
N LYS A 155 -13.57 9.92 15.86
CA LYS A 155 -12.14 10.20 15.63
C LYS A 155 -11.45 9.21 14.67
N TYR A 156 -11.77 7.92 14.76
CA TYR A 156 -11.19 6.88 13.90
C TYR A 156 -11.82 6.90 12.51
N TYR A 157 -13.11 7.19 12.44
CA TYR A 157 -13.82 7.34 11.18
C TYR A 157 -13.29 8.55 10.38
N GLN A 158 -13.19 9.72 11.03
CA GLN A 158 -12.64 10.93 10.42
C GLN A 158 -11.20 10.75 9.96
N HIS A 159 -10.38 10.05 10.77
CA HIS A 159 -9.02 9.66 10.39
C HIS A 159 -9.00 8.81 9.11
N TRP A 160 -9.82 7.75 9.04
CA TRP A 160 -9.90 6.90 7.85
C TRP A 160 -10.33 7.67 6.60
N LEU A 161 -11.27 8.61 6.73
CA LEU A 161 -11.72 9.43 5.61
C LEU A 161 -10.61 10.29 4.99
N LEU A 162 -9.53 10.61 5.72
CA LEU A 162 -8.36 11.28 5.14
C LEU A 162 -7.76 10.44 4.03
N LEU A 163 -7.57 9.14 4.27
CA LEU A 163 -7.03 8.20 3.29
C LEU A 163 -7.99 8.00 2.12
N VAL A 164 -9.28 7.80 2.40
CA VAL A 164 -10.34 7.66 1.39
C VAL A 164 -10.33 8.87 0.44
N ASN A 165 -10.34 10.09 0.99
CA ASN A 165 -10.39 11.31 0.20
C ASN A 165 -9.10 11.54 -0.59
N ALA A 166 -7.93 11.26 0.00
CA ALA A 166 -6.66 11.35 -0.71
C ALA A 166 -6.65 10.44 -1.95
N PHE A 167 -7.06 9.17 -1.82
CA PHE A 167 -7.04 8.23 -2.93
C PHE A 167 -8.20 8.41 -3.91
N ARG A 168 -9.34 8.97 -3.50
CA ARG A 168 -10.37 9.44 -4.43
C ARG A 168 -9.83 10.53 -5.36
N ILE A 169 -8.98 11.42 -4.85
CA ILE A 169 -8.30 12.45 -5.65
C ILE A 169 -7.26 11.82 -6.58
N LEU A 170 -6.34 11.04 -6.03
CA LEU A 170 -5.20 10.49 -6.78
C LEU A 170 -5.61 9.46 -7.85
N LEU A 171 -6.80 8.88 -7.77
CA LEU A 171 -7.31 7.91 -8.74
C LEU A 171 -8.23 8.51 -9.81
N LYS A 172 -8.38 9.85 -9.87
CA LYS A 172 -9.12 10.49 -10.97
C LYS A 172 -8.44 10.24 -12.32
N LYS A 173 -9.22 10.39 -13.39
CA LYS A 173 -8.70 10.34 -14.77
C LYS A 173 -7.84 11.56 -15.09
N GLU A 174 -8.24 12.72 -14.57
CA GLU A 174 -7.54 14.00 -14.70
C GLU A 174 -7.32 14.53 -13.29
N ILE A 175 -6.07 14.91 -12.99
CA ILE A 175 -5.65 15.35 -11.65
C ILE A 175 -4.83 16.62 -11.82
N SER A 176 -5.28 17.71 -11.22
CA SER A 176 -4.54 18.98 -11.20
C SER A 176 -3.42 18.99 -10.16
N GLN A 177 -2.45 19.88 -10.31
CA GLN A 177 -1.36 20.04 -9.34
C GLN A 177 -1.87 20.37 -7.94
N SER A 178 -2.89 21.24 -7.83
CA SER A 178 -3.54 21.59 -6.56
C SER A 178 -4.21 20.41 -5.88
N GLU A 179 -4.79 19.50 -6.66
CA GLU A 179 -5.39 18.27 -6.15
C GLU A 179 -4.32 17.31 -5.62
N ILE A 180 -3.19 17.17 -6.31
CA ILE A 180 -2.05 16.36 -5.83
C ILE A 180 -1.52 16.92 -4.51
N GLN A 181 -1.36 18.24 -4.38
CA GLN A 181 -0.97 18.86 -3.12
C GLN A 181 -2.01 18.63 -2.01
N SER A 182 -3.30 18.74 -2.32
CA SER A 182 -4.37 18.46 -1.37
C SER A 182 -4.32 17.01 -0.87
N ALA A 183 -4.13 16.06 -1.78
CA ALA A 183 -3.96 14.65 -1.43
C ALA A 183 -2.71 14.40 -0.57
N LYS A 184 -1.60 15.09 -0.86
CA LYS A 184 -0.37 15.01 -0.06
C LYS A 184 -0.59 15.48 1.37
N ILE A 185 -1.30 16.58 1.57
CA ILE A 185 -1.68 17.09 2.91
C ILE A 185 -2.54 16.06 3.65
N LEU A 186 -3.56 15.48 2.99
CA LEU A 186 -4.42 14.46 3.57
C LEU A 186 -3.63 13.21 4.00
N ILE A 187 -2.72 12.73 3.15
CA ILE A 187 -1.86 11.58 3.45
C ILE A 187 -0.93 11.88 4.62
N HIS A 188 -0.27 13.04 4.63
CA HIS A 188 0.62 13.41 5.73
C HIS A 188 -0.14 13.50 7.06
N LYS A 189 -1.35 14.10 7.04
CA LYS A 189 -2.22 14.15 8.22
C LYS A 189 -2.60 12.75 8.68
N PHE A 190 -3.03 11.88 7.74
CA PHE A 190 -3.34 10.48 8.03
C PHE A 190 -2.18 9.77 8.72
N ILE A 191 -0.96 9.86 8.17
CA ILE A 191 0.23 9.21 8.75
C ILE A 191 0.55 9.78 10.14
N SER A 192 0.49 11.10 10.30
CA SER A 192 0.86 11.78 11.56
C SER A 192 -0.05 11.43 12.74
N GLU A 193 -1.30 11.07 12.48
CA GLU A 193 -2.28 10.76 13.53
C GLU A 193 -2.22 9.27 13.98
N ILE A 194 -1.58 8.39 13.19
CA ILE A 194 -1.51 6.94 13.48
C ILE A 194 -0.89 6.63 14.85
N PRO A 195 0.28 7.19 15.24
CA PRO A 195 0.88 6.89 16.54
C PRO A 195 -0.05 7.17 17.71
N HIS A 196 -0.83 8.25 17.63
CA HIS A 196 -1.72 8.68 18.69
C HIS A 196 -3.04 7.89 18.73
N LEU A 197 -3.55 7.47 17.57
CA LEU A 197 -4.83 6.77 17.48
C LEU A 197 -4.69 5.25 17.64
N TYR A 198 -3.67 4.65 17.05
CA TYR A 198 -3.51 3.19 16.91
C TYR A 198 -2.22 2.67 17.54
N GLY A 199 -1.25 3.53 17.81
CA GLY A 199 0.07 3.15 18.34
C GLY A 199 1.19 3.32 17.32
N GLU A 200 2.40 3.61 17.80
CA GLU A 200 3.60 3.85 16.98
C GLU A 200 3.94 2.61 16.12
N GLU A 201 3.64 1.41 16.62
CA GLU A 201 3.86 0.11 15.97
C GLU A 201 3.03 -0.11 14.69
N GLN A 202 2.07 0.78 14.43
CA GLN A 202 1.25 0.77 13.21
C GLN A 202 1.81 1.64 12.09
N CYS A 203 2.90 2.38 12.33
CA CYS A 203 3.63 3.14 11.30
C CYS A 203 4.53 2.21 10.46
N THR A 204 3.92 1.22 9.81
CA THR A 204 4.62 0.20 9.01
C THR A 204 5.28 0.79 7.77
N TYR A 205 6.13 0.00 7.11
CA TYR A 205 6.74 0.39 5.83
C TYR A 205 5.71 0.83 4.79
N ASN A 206 4.60 0.09 4.64
CA ASN A 206 3.55 0.43 3.68
C ASN A 206 2.88 1.77 3.99
N VAL A 207 2.68 2.09 5.27
CA VAL A 207 2.20 3.40 5.71
C VAL A 207 3.19 4.50 5.34
N HIS A 208 4.48 4.31 5.59
CA HIS A 208 5.53 5.26 5.20
C HIS A 208 5.57 5.50 3.70
N VAL A 209 5.42 4.45 2.90
CA VAL A 209 5.45 4.55 1.43
C VAL A 209 4.34 5.46 0.89
N LEU A 210 3.20 5.58 1.59
CA LEU A 210 2.10 6.45 1.15
C LEU A 210 2.53 7.90 0.92
N GLN A 211 3.47 8.42 1.71
CA GLN A 211 3.93 9.81 1.60
C GLN A 211 4.57 10.12 0.23
N HIS A 212 5.09 9.09 -0.45
CA HIS A 212 5.79 9.21 -1.73
C HIS A 212 4.86 9.02 -2.93
N ILE A 213 3.61 8.59 -2.71
CA ILE A 213 2.65 8.36 -3.79
C ILE A 213 2.29 9.66 -4.52
N PRO A 214 2.00 10.80 -3.85
CA PRO A 214 1.72 12.05 -4.55
C PRO A 214 2.87 12.50 -5.48
N ASP A 215 4.11 12.34 -5.03
CA ASP A 215 5.29 12.68 -5.83
C ASP A 215 5.45 11.71 -7.02
N SER A 216 5.07 10.45 -6.84
CA SER A 216 5.01 9.47 -7.93
C SER A 216 3.93 9.82 -8.96
N VAL A 217 2.79 10.34 -8.51
CA VAL A 217 1.70 10.78 -9.40
C VAL A 217 2.12 12.00 -10.22
N ASN A 218 2.88 12.94 -9.65
CA ASN A 218 3.47 14.05 -10.41
C ASN A 218 4.39 13.56 -11.54
N ASN A 219 5.14 12.49 -11.29
CA ASN A 219 6.16 12.01 -12.24
C ASN A 219 5.59 11.06 -13.31
N TRP A 220 4.60 10.23 -12.96
CA TRP A 220 4.15 9.11 -13.79
C TRP A 220 2.65 9.08 -14.06
N GLY A 221 1.89 10.02 -13.51
CA GLY A 221 0.43 10.05 -13.61
C GLY A 221 -0.25 9.16 -12.58
N ALA A 222 -1.55 8.94 -12.78
CA ALA A 222 -2.40 8.32 -11.76
C ALA A 222 -1.95 6.88 -11.41
N PRO A 223 -2.08 6.43 -10.14
CA PRO A 223 -1.56 5.14 -9.69
C PRO A 223 -2.13 3.92 -10.45
N TRP A 224 -3.33 4.03 -11.02
CA TRP A 224 -3.95 2.96 -11.80
C TRP A 224 -3.22 2.70 -13.13
N ALA A 225 -2.44 3.66 -13.64
CA ALA A 225 -1.70 3.52 -14.90
C ALA A 225 -0.41 2.69 -14.75
N SER A 226 0.14 2.60 -13.54
CA SER A 226 1.42 1.93 -13.26
C SER A 226 1.28 0.73 -12.30
N SER A 227 0.06 0.20 -12.16
CA SER A 227 -0.24 -0.78 -11.11
C SER A 227 0.01 -2.22 -11.51
N SER A 228 0.33 -3.04 -10.51
CA SER A 228 0.56 -4.48 -10.66
C SER A 228 -0.66 -5.31 -11.05
N PHE A 229 -1.87 -4.74 -11.05
CA PHE A 229 -3.11 -5.47 -11.41
C PHE A 229 -3.00 -6.20 -12.76
N LEU A 230 -2.48 -5.51 -13.79
CA LEU A 230 -2.33 -6.09 -15.12
C LEU A 230 -1.37 -7.29 -15.12
N TYR A 231 -0.25 -7.15 -14.42
CA TYR A 231 0.78 -8.18 -14.36
C TYR A 231 0.34 -9.42 -13.55
N GLU A 232 -0.42 -9.24 -12.47
CA GLU A 232 -0.98 -10.37 -11.72
C GLU A 232 -2.01 -11.16 -12.54
N ASP A 233 -2.89 -10.48 -13.26
CA ASP A 233 -3.88 -11.15 -14.10
C ASP A 233 -3.20 -11.86 -15.28
N LEU A 234 -2.19 -11.24 -15.91
CA LEU A 234 -1.37 -11.90 -16.94
C LEU A 234 -0.63 -13.11 -16.37
N GLY A 235 -0.04 -12.99 -15.17
CA GLY A 235 0.65 -14.10 -14.51
C GLY A 235 -0.28 -15.29 -14.23
N ARG A 236 -1.56 -15.04 -13.93
CA ARG A 236 -2.57 -16.09 -13.79
C ARG A 236 -2.85 -16.80 -15.11
N ILE A 237 -2.96 -16.05 -16.21
CA ILE A 237 -3.15 -16.60 -17.55
C ILE A 237 -1.94 -17.45 -17.95
N LEU A 238 -0.72 -16.92 -17.77
CA LEU A 238 0.50 -17.65 -18.08
C LEU A 238 0.61 -18.97 -17.31
N LYS A 239 0.19 -19.00 -16.04
CA LYS A 239 0.15 -20.24 -15.24
C LYS A 239 -0.86 -21.27 -15.74
N SER A 240 -1.86 -20.88 -16.53
CA SER A 240 -2.78 -21.85 -17.15
C SER A 240 -2.20 -22.56 -18.37
N PHE A 241 -1.12 -22.02 -18.94
CA PHE A 241 -0.44 -22.58 -20.11
C PHE A 241 0.60 -23.66 -19.77
N PHE A 242 0.83 -23.96 -18.48
CA PHE A 242 1.76 -25.03 -18.10
C PHE A 242 1.31 -25.73 -16.83
N HIS A 243 1.57 -27.04 -16.77
CA HIS A 243 1.31 -27.90 -15.63
C HIS A 243 2.63 -28.57 -15.22
N GLY A 244 3.28 -28.03 -14.18
CA GLY A 244 4.58 -28.50 -13.69
C GLY A 244 5.77 -27.66 -14.15
N THR A 245 6.99 -28.11 -13.84
CA THR A 245 8.23 -27.33 -14.02
C THR A 245 9.08 -27.74 -15.22
N THR A 246 8.71 -28.83 -15.92
CA THR A 246 9.51 -29.41 -17.01
C THR A 246 9.07 -28.88 -18.37
N TYR A 247 10.00 -28.54 -19.26
CA TYR A 247 9.70 -28.09 -20.63
C TYR A 247 8.70 -26.91 -20.72
N LEU A 248 8.78 -25.95 -19.79
CA LEU A 248 7.87 -24.80 -19.68
C LEU A 248 7.66 -24.05 -21.01
N GLY A 249 8.74 -23.81 -21.77
CA GLY A 249 8.65 -23.10 -23.05
C GLY A 249 7.81 -23.85 -24.09
N GLU A 250 7.93 -25.18 -24.13
CA GLU A 250 7.16 -26.03 -25.05
C GLU A 250 5.70 -26.15 -24.61
N GLN A 251 5.44 -26.28 -23.29
CA GLN A 251 4.08 -26.28 -22.76
C GLN A 251 3.34 -24.97 -23.08
N ILE A 252 4.01 -23.83 -22.89
CA ILE A 252 3.45 -22.51 -23.20
C ILE A 252 3.21 -22.38 -24.69
N PHE A 253 4.16 -22.79 -25.54
CA PHE A 253 4.03 -22.73 -27.00
C PHE A 253 2.85 -23.58 -27.51
N ASN A 254 2.68 -24.79 -26.96
CA ASN A 254 1.60 -25.70 -27.37
C ASN A 254 0.21 -25.31 -26.85
N SER A 255 0.14 -24.41 -25.86
CA SER A 255 -1.13 -23.94 -25.26
C SER A 255 -1.62 -22.61 -25.83
N PHE A 256 -0.82 -21.98 -26.70
CA PHE A 256 -1.12 -20.73 -27.40
C PHE A 256 -1.90 -20.99 -28.69
#